data_AF-A0A6A3V845-F1
#
_entry.id   AF-A0A6A3V845-F1
#
_cell.length_a   1.000
_cell.length_b   1.000
_cell.length_c   1.000
_cell.angle_alpha   90.00
_cell.angle_beta   90.00
_cell.angle_gamma   90.00
#
_symmetry.space_group_name_H-M   'P 1'
#
loop_
_entity.id
_entity.type
_entity.pdbx_description
1 polymer ?
#
loop_
_entity_poly.entity_id
_entity_poly.type
_entity_poly.pdbx_seq_one_letter_code
_entity_poly.pdbx_strand_id
1 'polypeptide(L)'
;MITRSRTRYIEETTDLEEAEGRKKQIVAPSAIGTKRQKVSQARVKPSDELLAIEGGQLMAATEEVPKTYAEATTRQDQDEWKKAIASELKSLIVNKTWKLVPKPAHQRPIGCRWVFALKRDEKGQVVRYKARLVAKGYSQRHGIDYEETYSPVAYLNSIRAMLAKCGAEGMEIEQCDVDTAFLYGKLEEEIYMELPEGLRELLELAEAEGEDDVVCMLLESLYGLKQASRVWNETIDKHLKSMGLEPADADPCVYTRGEGGDECIVCLYVDDMLIASRQKAVIATVKAGIAEKFLLKDIGAEQVGATVICEDNQGAMALAKNVGYQARTKHIDIRYHFIREKVVSNEVELEYVDTKNQLADFMTKGLSSKTLRYLMMRSNFGPKLETSN
;
A
#
# COMPACT_ATOMS: atom_id res chain seq x y z
N MET A 1 52.52 -6.11 3.65
CA MET A 1 53.39 -4.94 3.92
C MET A 1 52.89 -3.81 3.05
N ILE A 2 52.86 -2.57 3.57
CA ILE A 2 52.39 -1.31 2.93
C ILE A 2 50.85 -1.14 2.96
N THR A 3 50.20 -0.07 3.45
CA THR A 3 50.41 0.92 4.52
C THR A 3 49.03 1.56 4.82
N ARG A 4 48.76 1.86 6.09
CA ARG A 4 47.52 2.49 6.61
C ARG A 4 47.37 3.95 6.16
N SER A 5 46.14 4.37 5.82
CA SER A 5 45.73 5.79 5.78
C SER A 5 44.83 6.10 6.97
N ARG A 6 45.24 7.12 7.73
CA ARG A 6 44.67 7.55 9.02
C ARG A 6 43.37 8.35 8.85
N THR A 7 42.38 7.99 9.66
CA THR A 7 41.26 8.82 10.14
C THR A 7 41.77 10.09 10.84
N ARG A 8 41.06 11.22 10.70
CA ARG A 8 41.15 12.37 11.62
C ARG A 8 39.82 12.56 12.33
N TYR A 9 39.89 12.56 13.65
CA TYR A 9 38.87 13.03 14.59
C TYR A 9 38.84 14.57 14.58
N ILE A 10 37.66 15.15 14.81
CA ILE A 10 37.50 16.57 15.16
C ILE A 10 37.16 16.61 16.65
N GLU A 11 38.05 17.21 17.44
CA GLU A 11 37.83 17.49 18.87
C GLU A 11 37.09 18.83 19.03
N GLU A 12 36.20 18.86 20.02
CA GLU A 12 35.54 20.05 20.56
C GLU A 12 36.56 20.99 21.21
N THR A 13 36.45 22.30 20.95
CA THR A 13 37.10 23.31 21.78
C THR A 13 36.09 24.38 22.17
N THR A 14 35.83 24.44 23.47
CA THR A 14 35.29 25.54 24.26
C THR A 14 36.31 26.67 24.34
N ASP A 15 35.94 27.91 23.96
CA ASP A 15 35.93 29.04 24.90
C ASP A 15 35.53 30.38 24.27
N LEU A 16 34.86 31.14 25.12
CA LEU A 16 34.20 32.43 24.94
C LEU A 16 35.20 33.57 25.11
N GLU A 17 35.50 34.34 24.07
CA GLU A 17 35.87 35.77 24.12
C GLU A 17 36.37 36.24 22.74
N GLU A 18 35.44 36.44 21.80
CA GLU A 18 35.67 37.35 20.66
C GLU A 18 34.31 37.92 20.20
N ALA A 19 33.69 38.64 21.14
CA ALA A 19 32.52 39.47 20.89
C ALA A 19 32.89 40.92 21.17
N GLU A 20 33.20 41.72 20.14
CA GLU A 20 32.86 43.14 20.10
C GLU A 20 33.24 43.79 18.78
N GLY A 21 32.25 44.21 17.98
CA GLY A 21 32.54 44.83 16.68
C GLY A 21 31.36 45.29 15.84
N ARG A 22 30.52 46.17 16.40
CA ARG A 22 29.62 47.13 15.70
C ARG A 22 28.26 46.63 15.17
N LYS A 23 27.24 46.92 15.99
CA LYS A 23 25.81 47.09 15.63
C LYS A 23 25.63 48.11 14.49
N LYS A 24 24.85 47.74 13.46
CA LYS A 24 23.97 48.67 12.72
C LYS A 24 22.63 48.00 12.46
N GLN A 25 21.58 48.69 12.92
CA GLN A 25 20.17 48.43 12.61
C GLN A 25 19.95 48.33 11.10
N ILE A 26 19.21 47.32 10.66
CA ILE A 26 18.50 47.38 9.38
C ILE A 26 17.01 47.16 9.66
N VAL A 27 16.29 48.20 9.30
CA VAL A 27 14.87 48.46 9.45
C VAL A 27 14.07 47.61 8.46
N ALA A 28 12.95 47.04 8.91
CA ALA A 28 11.98 46.37 8.05
C ALA A 28 11.27 47.39 7.13
N PRO A 29 11.19 47.16 5.80
CA PRO A 29 10.36 47.99 4.94
C PRO A 29 8.89 47.64 5.10
N SER A 30 8.08 48.64 5.43
CA SER A 30 6.63 48.61 5.44
C SER A 30 6.04 48.51 4.03
N ALA A 31 5.07 47.62 3.89
CA ALA A 31 3.87 47.66 3.04
C ALA A 31 3.88 48.54 1.75
N ILE A 32 3.90 47.87 0.60
CA ILE A 32 3.11 48.27 -0.58
C ILE A 32 2.17 47.11 -0.89
N GLY A 33 0.87 47.36 -0.73
CA GLY A 33 -0.17 46.35 -0.79
C GLY A 33 -0.42 45.83 -2.21
N THR A 34 -0.46 44.51 -2.34
CA THR A 34 -1.22 43.83 -3.39
C THR A 34 -2.21 42.89 -2.71
N LYS A 35 -3.50 43.24 -2.84
CA LYS A 35 -4.63 42.46 -2.33
C LYS A 35 -4.57 41.05 -2.91
N ARG A 36 -4.25 40.05 -2.08
CA ARG A 36 -4.59 38.65 -2.39
C ARG A 36 -6.12 38.53 -2.33
N GLN A 37 -6.77 38.54 -3.49
CA GLN A 37 -8.14 38.06 -3.61
C GLN A 37 -8.18 36.60 -3.14
N LYS A 38 -8.88 36.34 -2.03
CA LYS A 38 -9.37 35.00 -1.72
C LYS A 38 -10.39 34.64 -2.80
N VAL A 39 -9.98 33.84 -3.78
CA VAL A 39 -10.93 33.14 -4.64
C VAL A 39 -11.43 31.95 -3.81
N SER A 40 -12.60 32.11 -3.21
CA SER A 40 -13.37 30.97 -2.69
C SER A 40 -13.79 30.10 -3.88
N GLN A 41 -13.11 28.98 -4.10
CA GLN A 41 -13.67 27.94 -4.95
C GLN A 41 -14.86 27.33 -4.20
N ALA A 42 -16.05 27.86 -4.47
CA ALA A 42 -17.29 27.19 -4.14
C ALA A 42 -17.30 25.85 -4.89
N ARG A 43 -17.28 24.76 -4.13
CA ARG A 43 -17.39 23.40 -4.66
C ARG A 43 -18.84 23.21 -5.10
N VAL A 44 -19.14 23.52 -6.37
CA VAL A 44 -20.44 23.23 -6.96
C VAL A 44 -20.56 21.71 -7.05
N LYS A 45 -21.51 21.14 -6.30
CA LYS A 45 -21.94 19.76 -6.49
C LYS A 45 -22.68 19.69 -7.84
N PRO A 46 -22.31 18.79 -8.76
CA PRO A 46 -23.17 18.52 -9.91
C PRO A 46 -24.49 17.96 -9.39
N SER A 47 -25.58 18.65 -9.71
CA SER A 47 -26.94 18.18 -9.49
C SER A 47 -27.25 17.00 -10.41
N ASP A 48 -27.87 15.97 -9.86
CA ASP A 48 -28.52 14.90 -10.61
C ASP A 48 -29.61 15.49 -11.50
N GLU A 49 -29.42 15.49 -12.83
CA GLU A 49 -30.53 15.55 -13.78
C GLU A 49 -30.11 15.13 -15.20
N LEU A 50 -30.75 14.04 -15.66
CA LEU A 50 -31.06 13.60 -17.02
C LEU A 50 -30.14 13.98 -18.20
N LEU A 51 -29.61 12.95 -18.86
CA LEU A 51 -29.58 12.89 -20.33
C LEU A 51 -30.02 11.50 -20.80
N ALA A 52 -31.30 11.39 -21.13
CA ALA A 52 -31.76 10.46 -22.16
C ALA A 52 -31.38 11.04 -23.53
N ILE A 53 -30.96 10.19 -24.48
CA ILE A 53 -31.40 10.20 -25.89
C ILE A 53 -30.95 8.89 -26.56
N GLU A 54 -31.86 8.41 -27.40
CA GLU A 54 -31.90 7.20 -28.21
C GLU A 54 -30.74 7.04 -29.19
N GLY A 55 -30.31 5.80 -29.39
CA GLY A 55 -29.30 5.46 -30.39
C GLY A 55 -28.68 4.09 -30.20
N GLY A 56 -29.50 3.04 -30.07
CA GLY A 56 -29.16 1.63 -30.30
C GLY A 56 -27.70 1.20 -30.18
N GLN A 57 -27.16 1.19 -28.97
CA GLN A 57 -26.06 0.31 -28.56
C GLN A 57 -26.16 0.11 -27.05
N LEU A 58 -26.22 -1.15 -26.62
CA LEU A 58 -26.33 -1.54 -25.21
C LEU A 58 -25.27 -0.78 -24.39
N MET A 59 -25.72 0.10 -23.50
CA MET A 59 -24.89 0.54 -22.40
C MET A 59 -24.66 -0.69 -21.50
N ALA A 60 -23.41 -1.11 -21.36
CA ALA A 60 -23.04 -1.90 -20.20
C ALA A 60 -23.44 -1.06 -18.98
N ALA A 61 -24.49 -1.50 -18.27
CA ALA A 61 -24.87 -0.88 -17.02
C ALA A 61 -23.60 -0.77 -16.18
N THR A 62 -23.19 0.46 -15.85
CA THR A 62 -22.22 0.65 -14.79
C THR A 62 -22.86 0.08 -13.54
N GLU A 63 -22.56 -1.18 -13.22
CA GLU A 63 -23.02 -1.84 -11.99
C GLU A 63 -22.50 -1.02 -10.81
N GLU A 64 -23.35 -0.13 -10.33
CA GLU A 64 -23.00 0.77 -9.24
C GLU A 64 -22.83 -0.01 -7.95
N VAL A 65 -21.68 0.19 -7.31
CA VAL A 65 -21.38 -0.39 -6.00
C VAL A 65 -22.32 0.25 -4.95
N PRO A 66 -22.99 -0.54 -4.10
CA PRO A 66 -23.85 -0.01 -3.05
C PRO A 66 -23.04 0.85 -2.07
N LYS A 67 -23.65 1.93 -1.58
CA LYS A 67 -23.01 2.84 -0.61
C LYS A 67 -23.43 2.53 0.82
N THR A 68 -24.55 1.85 1.00
CA THR A 68 -25.15 1.54 2.30
C THR A 68 -25.50 0.06 2.40
N TYR A 69 -25.63 -0.44 3.64
CA TYR A 69 -26.08 -1.80 3.90
C TYR A 69 -27.48 -2.04 3.30
N ALA A 70 -28.40 -1.11 3.55
CA ALA A 70 -29.76 -1.18 3.01
C ALA A 70 -29.81 -1.28 1.48
N GLU A 71 -28.96 -0.53 0.76
CA GLU A 71 -28.83 -0.68 -0.69
C GLU A 71 -28.26 -2.06 -1.07
N ALA A 72 -27.22 -2.52 -0.38
CA ALA A 72 -26.61 -3.82 -0.65
C ALA A 72 -27.58 -5.00 -0.45
N THR A 73 -28.52 -4.89 0.48
CA THR A 73 -29.48 -5.96 0.81
C THR A 73 -30.81 -5.89 0.07
N THR A 74 -31.06 -4.86 -0.75
CA THR A 74 -32.34 -4.66 -1.48
C THR A 74 -32.19 -4.71 -2.99
N ARG A 75 -30.96 -4.67 -3.51
CA ARG A 75 -30.65 -4.71 -4.95
C ARG A 75 -30.81 -6.10 -5.57
N GLN A 76 -30.76 -6.15 -6.89
CA GLN A 76 -30.89 -7.39 -7.66
C GLN A 76 -29.75 -8.39 -7.37
N ASP A 77 -28.54 -7.90 -7.08
CA ASP A 77 -27.34 -8.66 -6.73
C ASP A 77 -27.18 -8.86 -5.20
N GLN A 78 -28.27 -8.70 -4.43
CA GLN A 78 -28.24 -8.78 -2.96
C GLN A 78 -27.63 -10.07 -2.41
N ASP A 79 -27.79 -11.21 -3.10
CA ASP A 79 -27.33 -12.50 -2.59
C ASP A 79 -25.80 -12.56 -2.55
N GLU A 80 -25.12 -11.96 -3.53
CA GLU A 80 -23.67 -11.87 -3.57
C GLU A 80 -23.13 -10.89 -2.51
N TRP A 81 -23.82 -9.76 -2.30
CA TRP A 81 -23.48 -8.83 -1.22
C TRP A 81 -23.69 -9.42 0.18
N LYS A 82 -24.81 -10.13 0.40
CA LYS A 82 -25.09 -10.83 1.67
C LYS A 82 -24.05 -11.90 1.95
N LYS A 83 -23.61 -12.67 0.94
CA LYS A 83 -22.49 -13.61 1.08
C LYS A 83 -21.20 -12.89 1.48
N ALA A 84 -20.88 -11.75 0.85
CA ALA A 84 -19.69 -10.97 1.18
C ALA A 84 -19.73 -10.39 2.61
N ILE A 85 -20.89 -9.88 3.04
CA ILE A 85 -21.14 -9.37 4.40
C ILE A 85 -21.00 -10.50 5.42
N ALA A 86 -21.65 -11.64 5.18
CA ALA A 86 -21.59 -12.81 6.06
C ALA A 86 -20.16 -13.35 6.17
N SER A 87 -19.40 -13.36 5.08
CA SER A 87 -17.98 -13.74 5.11
C SER A 87 -17.16 -12.79 5.99
N GLU A 88 -17.36 -11.48 5.88
CA GLU A 88 -16.64 -10.50 6.68
C GLU A 88 -17.00 -10.63 8.17
N LEU A 89 -18.29 -10.72 8.51
CA LEU A 89 -18.74 -10.93 9.89
C LEU A 89 -18.19 -12.22 10.49
N LYS A 90 -18.16 -13.31 9.71
CA LYS A 90 -17.57 -14.57 10.14
C LYS A 90 -16.08 -14.42 10.46
N SER A 91 -15.31 -13.72 9.63
CA SER A 91 -13.90 -13.45 9.91
C SER A 91 -13.72 -12.65 11.21
N LEU A 92 -14.57 -11.63 11.43
CA LEU A 92 -14.53 -10.81 12.65
C LEU A 92 -14.86 -11.61 13.92
N ILE A 93 -15.80 -12.55 13.82
CA ILE A 93 -16.17 -13.47 14.92
C ILE A 93 -15.03 -14.46 15.20
N VAL A 94 -14.44 -15.06 14.15
CA VAL A 94 -13.31 -16.00 14.29
C VAL A 94 -12.12 -15.33 14.97
N ASN A 95 -11.81 -14.09 14.60
CA ASN A 95 -10.75 -13.30 15.20
C ASN A 95 -11.11 -12.74 16.58
N LYS A 96 -12.32 -13.00 17.10
CA LYS A 96 -12.81 -12.49 18.40
C LYS A 96 -12.66 -10.96 18.51
N THR A 97 -12.91 -10.26 17.41
CA THR A 97 -12.60 -8.83 17.26
C THR A 97 -13.27 -7.97 18.33
N TRP A 98 -14.45 -8.38 18.81
CA TRP A 98 -15.17 -7.68 19.86
C TRP A 98 -15.92 -8.64 20.78
N LYS A 99 -16.33 -8.11 21.94
CA LYS A 99 -17.35 -8.71 22.80
C LYS A 99 -18.54 -7.77 22.94
N LEU A 100 -19.74 -8.34 23.02
CA LEU A 100 -20.96 -7.57 23.27
C LEU A 100 -21.07 -7.25 24.76
N VAL A 101 -21.28 -5.97 25.09
CA VAL A 101 -21.44 -5.50 26.47
C VAL A 101 -22.54 -4.44 26.57
N PRO A 102 -23.17 -4.28 27.74
CA PRO A 102 -24.04 -3.14 27.99
C PRO A 102 -23.28 -1.82 27.81
N LYS A 103 -23.97 -0.82 27.29
CA LYS A 103 -23.41 0.49 26.97
C LYS A 103 -22.96 1.17 28.26
N PRO A 104 -21.66 1.47 28.39
CA PRO A 104 -21.16 2.19 29.55
C PRO A 104 -21.70 3.63 29.60
N ALA A 105 -22.18 4.06 30.78
CA ALA A 105 -22.78 5.38 30.97
C ALA A 105 -21.83 6.57 30.69
N HIS A 106 -20.51 6.35 30.77
CA HIS A 106 -19.48 7.40 30.69
C HIS A 106 -18.66 7.40 29.39
N GLN A 107 -18.93 6.47 28.49
CA GLN A 107 -18.14 6.24 27.27
C GLN A 107 -19.04 6.40 26.04
N ARG A 108 -18.54 7.13 25.04
CA ARG A 108 -19.28 7.35 23.79
C ARG A 108 -18.79 6.34 22.75
N PRO A 109 -19.64 5.40 22.29
CA PRO A 109 -19.22 4.46 21.26
C PRO A 109 -18.96 5.19 19.94
N ILE A 110 -17.98 4.71 19.19
CA ILE A 110 -17.74 5.13 17.81
C ILE A 110 -18.71 4.39 16.89
N GLY A 111 -19.21 5.04 15.86
CA GLY A 111 -20.01 4.34 14.87
C GLY A 111 -19.15 3.46 13.95
N CYS A 112 -19.80 2.61 13.17
CA CYS A 112 -19.18 1.86 12.07
C CYS A 112 -19.93 2.10 10.77
N ARG A 113 -19.38 1.60 9.66
CA ARG A 113 -20.04 1.57 8.35
C ARG A 113 -19.53 0.40 7.51
N TRP A 114 -20.37 -0.04 6.59
CA TRP A 114 -19.99 -0.97 5.54
C TRP A 114 -19.31 -0.23 4.38
N VAL A 115 -18.22 -0.81 3.87
CA VAL A 115 -17.54 -0.36 2.65
C VAL A 115 -17.55 -1.51 1.65
N PHE A 116 -18.21 -1.27 0.52
CA PHE A 116 -18.36 -2.24 -0.55
C PHE A 116 -17.40 -1.95 -1.70
N ALA A 117 -16.95 -3.00 -2.38
CA ALA A 117 -16.12 -2.91 -3.56
C ALA A 117 -16.36 -4.12 -4.48
N LEU A 118 -16.37 -3.86 -5.79
CA LEU A 118 -16.32 -4.91 -6.81
C LEU A 118 -14.86 -5.10 -7.25
N LYS A 119 -14.38 -6.34 -7.20
CA LYS A 119 -13.10 -6.72 -7.80
C LYS A 119 -13.37 -7.22 -9.21
N ARG A 120 -12.74 -6.56 -10.18
CA ARG A 120 -12.88 -6.85 -11.61
C ARG A 120 -11.59 -7.48 -12.14
N ASP A 121 -11.72 -8.34 -13.15
CA ASP A 121 -10.58 -8.86 -13.90
C ASP A 121 -10.07 -7.83 -14.93
N GLU A 122 -9.03 -8.20 -15.68
CA GLU A 122 -8.46 -7.41 -16.78
C GLU A 122 -9.46 -7.13 -17.90
N LYS A 123 -10.51 -7.94 -18.02
CA LYS A 123 -11.59 -7.80 -19.01
C LYS A 123 -12.75 -6.94 -18.49
N GLY A 124 -12.66 -6.43 -17.25
CA GLY A 124 -13.67 -5.61 -16.61
C GLY A 124 -14.85 -6.40 -16.01
N GLN A 125 -14.81 -7.73 -16.04
CA GLN A 125 -15.85 -8.60 -15.48
C GLN A 125 -15.72 -8.68 -13.96
N VAL A 126 -16.84 -8.70 -13.25
CA VAL A 126 -16.84 -8.84 -11.79
C VAL A 126 -16.43 -10.26 -11.41
N VAL A 127 -15.32 -10.38 -10.69
CA VAL A 127 -14.81 -11.67 -10.18
C VAL A 127 -15.21 -11.88 -8.73
N ARG A 128 -15.31 -10.80 -7.94
CA ARG A 128 -15.58 -10.91 -6.51
C ARG A 128 -16.26 -9.67 -5.94
N TYR A 129 -17.28 -9.93 -5.15
CA TYR A 129 -17.93 -8.96 -4.28
C TYR A 129 -17.16 -8.88 -2.96
N LYS A 130 -16.84 -7.67 -2.51
CA LYS A 130 -16.08 -7.43 -1.28
C LYS A 130 -16.84 -6.45 -0.38
N ALA A 131 -17.15 -6.90 0.83
CA ALA A 131 -17.68 -6.07 1.90
C ALA A 131 -16.62 -5.98 3.00
N ARG A 132 -16.50 -4.81 3.63
CA ARG A 132 -15.65 -4.61 4.80
C ARG A 132 -16.39 -3.81 5.84
N LEU A 133 -16.28 -4.22 7.10
CA LEU A 133 -16.78 -3.42 8.22
C LEU A 133 -15.68 -2.47 8.68
N VAL A 134 -15.98 -1.18 8.70
CA VAL A 134 -15.01 -0.12 8.99
C VAL A 134 -15.52 0.75 10.13
N ALA A 135 -14.72 0.87 11.19
CA ALA A 135 -14.94 1.82 12.27
C ALA A 135 -14.84 3.26 11.76
N LYS A 136 -15.69 4.15 12.28
CA LYS A 136 -15.64 5.59 11.99
C LYS A 136 -14.55 6.25 12.83
N GLY A 137 -13.28 5.96 12.55
CA GLY A 137 -12.14 6.46 13.34
C GLY A 137 -11.97 7.98 13.35
N TYR A 138 -12.63 8.72 12.45
CA TYR A 138 -12.69 10.19 12.54
C TYR A 138 -13.43 10.67 13.80
N SER A 139 -14.27 9.83 14.41
CA SER A 139 -14.96 10.11 15.67
C SER A 139 -14.11 9.79 16.90
N GLN A 140 -12.94 9.17 16.75
CA GLN A 140 -12.03 8.87 17.86
C GLN A 140 -11.37 10.14 18.41
N ARG A 141 -11.19 10.17 19.73
CA ARG A 141 -10.61 11.25 20.52
C ARG A 141 -9.17 10.90 20.89
N HIS A 142 -8.24 11.80 20.56
CA HIS A 142 -6.85 11.67 20.95
C HIS A 142 -6.68 11.76 22.47
N GLY A 143 -5.84 10.91 23.06
CA GLY A 143 -5.61 10.81 24.50
C GLY A 143 -6.71 10.03 25.26
N ILE A 144 -7.69 9.47 24.55
CA ILE A 144 -8.72 8.59 25.13
C ILE A 144 -8.82 7.31 24.31
N ASP A 145 -9.14 7.44 23.02
CA ASP A 145 -9.41 6.30 22.14
C ASP A 145 -8.16 5.88 21.33
N TYR A 146 -7.10 6.70 21.36
CA TYR A 146 -5.76 6.45 20.81
C TYR A 146 -4.78 7.50 21.31
N GLU A 147 -3.50 7.14 21.43
CA GLU A 147 -2.42 8.09 21.68
C GLU A 147 -1.58 8.32 20.42
N GLU A 148 -0.94 7.29 19.89
CA GLU A 148 -0.04 7.42 18.74
C GLU A 148 -0.45 6.47 17.60
N THR A 149 -0.34 6.99 16.38
CA THR A 149 -0.86 6.37 15.16
C THR A 149 0.23 6.08 14.13
N TYR A 150 1.49 6.35 14.46
CA TYR A 150 2.58 6.21 13.52
C TYR A 150 2.81 4.73 13.19
N SER A 151 2.88 4.41 11.90
CA SER A 151 3.29 3.12 11.39
C SER A 151 4.32 3.35 10.29
N PRO A 152 5.48 2.67 10.33
CA PRO A 152 6.45 2.76 9.24
C PRO A 152 5.90 2.10 7.97
N VAL A 153 6.47 2.51 6.83
CA VAL A 153 6.20 1.94 5.51
C VAL A 153 7.54 1.79 4.80
N ALA A 154 7.80 0.63 4.19
CA ALA A 154 9.06 0.38 3.50
C ALA A 154 9.35 1.45 2.45
N TYR A 155 10.58 1.95 2.46
CA TYR A 155 11.00 2.93 1.47
C TYR A 155 11.16 2.26 0.12
N LEU A 156 10.75 2.98 -0.93
CA LEU A 156 10.92 2.50 -2.30
C LEU A 156 12.40 2.26 -2.65
N ASN A 157 13.32 3.03 -2.06
CA ASN A 157 14.75 2.83 -2.22
C ASN A 157 15.23 1.51 -1.59
N SER A 158 14.65 1.11 -0.46
CA SER A 158 14.96 -0.16 0.22
C SER A 158 14.47 -1.34 -0.61
N ILE A 159 13.24 -1.28 -1.13
CA ILE A 159 12.70 -2.30 -2.05
C ILE A 159 13.61 -2.43 -3.28
N ARG A 160 14.00 -1.31 -3.90
CA ARG A 160 14.92 -1.32 -5.06
C ARG A 160 16.30 -1.89 -4.72
N ALA A 161 16.85 -1.55 -3.56
CA ALA A 161 18.14 -2.06 -3.10
C ALA A 161 18.08 -3.56 -2.85
N MET A 162 17.01 -4.05 -2.21
CA MET A 162 16.74 -5.47 -2.03
C MET A 162 16.68 -6.20 -3.38
N LEU A 163 15.85 -5.73 -4.32
CA LEU A 163 15.73 -6.33 -5.65
C LEU A 163 17.08 -6.35 -6.40
N ALA A 164 17.86 -5.27 -6.32
CA ALA A 164 19.18 -5.19 -6.93
C ALA A 164 20.17 -6.21 -6.32
N LYS A 165 20.15 -6.39 -4.99
CA LYS A 165 20.96 -7.41 -4.31
C LYS A 165 20.52 -8.81 -4.72
N CYS A 166 19.22 -9.10 -4.72
CA CYS A 166 18.69 -10.39 -5.15
C CYS A 166 19.13 -10.73 -6.58
N GLY A 167 19.03 -9.77 -7.51
CA GLY A 167 19.47 -9.96 -8.88
C GLY A 167 20.99 -10.16 -9.02
N ALA A 168 21.80 -9.47 -8.19
CA ALA A 168 23.26 -9.61 -8.22
C ALA A 168 23.74 -10.95 -7.62
N GLU A 169 23.01 -11.51 -6.68
CA GLU A 169 23.40 -12.70 -5.92
C GLU A 169 22.61 -13.96 -6.28
N GLY A 170 21.70 -13.87 -7.26
CA GLY A 170 20.86 -14.99 -7.69
C GLY A 170 19.90 -15.48 -6.60
N MET A 171 19.36 -14.56 -5.79
CA MET A 171 18.37 -14.90 -4.76
C MET A 171 16.99 -15.05 -5.39
N GLU A 172 16.23 -16.00 -4.88
CA GLU A 172 14.81 -16.17 -5.20
C GLU A 172 13.99 -15.17 -4.37
N ILE A 173 12.87 -14.70 -4.92
CA ILE A 173 11.94 -13.80 -4.25
C ILE A 173 10.54 -14.39 -4.37
N GLU A 174 9.83 -14.48 -3.25
CA GLU A 174 8.40 -14.79 -3.23
C GLU A 174 7.63 -13.63 -2.59
N GLN A 175 6.48 -13.30 -3.18
CA GLN A 175 5.56 -12.31 -2.64
C GLN A 175 4.38 -13.01 -1.94
N CYS A 176 4.06 -12.54 -0.74
CA CYS A 176 2.87 -12.95 -0.01
C CYS A 176 2.12 -11.74 0.56
N ASP A 177 0.84 -11.95 0.82
CA ASP A 177 -0.09 -10.98 1.40
C ASP A 177 -0.69 -11.59 2.67
N VAL A 178 -0.81 -10.79 3.74
CA VAL A 178 -1.50 -11.22 4.95
C VAL A 178 -2.99 -10.90 4.82
N ASP A 179 -3.81 -11.95 4.80
CA ASP A 179 -5.26 -11.77 4.73
C ASP A 179 -5.78 -11.15 6.02
N THR A 180 -6.50 -10.04 5.89
CA THR A 180 -7.09 -9.29 7.00
C THR A 180 -6.10 -8.78 8.06
N ALA A 181 -4.88 -8.40 7.66
CA ALA A 181 -3.80 -7.89 8.52
C ALA A 181 -4.23 -6.99 9.71
N PHE A 182 -5.06 -5.96 9.48
CA PHE A 182 -5.49 -5.05 10.55
C PHE A 182 -6.39 -5.66 11.64
N LEU A 183 -6.79 -6.93 11.51
CA LEU A 183 -7.63 -7.66 12.48
C LEU A 183 -6.82 -8.52 13.47
N TYR A 184 -5.51 -8.69 13.30
CA TYR A 184 -4.70 -9.56 14.17
C TYR A 184 -4.11 -8.87 15.40
N GLY A 185 -4.17 -7.53 15.44
CA GLY A 185 -3.46 -6.77 16.46
C GLY A 185 -4.37 -6.38 17.61
N LYS A 186 -3.93 -6.71 18.82
CA LYS A 186 -4.68 -6.45 20.06
C LYS A 186 -4.70 -4.97 20.38
N LEU A 187 -5.87 -4.45 20.75
CA LEU A 187 -6.01 -3.08 21.24
C LEU A 187 -5.65 -3.01 22.72
N GLU A 188 -4.86 -2.00 23.07
CA GLU A 188 -4.59 -1.64 24.47
C GLU A 188 -5.66 -0.68 24.99
N GLU A 189 -6.21 0.17 24.11
CA GLU A 189 -7.26 1.11 24.48
C GLU A 189 -8.65 0.46 24.54
N GLU A 190 -9.46 0.95 25.47
CA GLU A 190 -10.84 0.50 25.64
C GLU A 190 -11.77 1.27 24.68
N ILE A 191 -12.01 0.69 23.50
CA ILE A 191 -12.83 1.30 22.46
C ILE A 191 -14.17 0.59 22.35
N TYR A 192 -15.24 1.39 22.39
CA TYR A 192 -16.60 0.92 22.17
C TYR A 192 -17.08 1.31 20.79
N MET A 193 -17.75 0.40 20.10
CA MET A 193 -18.31 0.58 18.77
C MET A 193 -19.81 0.28 18.78
N GLU A 194 -20.59 1.05 18.04
CA GLU A 194 -22.00 0.76 17.78
C GLU A 194 -22.16 -0.60 17.06
N LEU A 195 -23.30 -1.27 17.25
CA LEU A 195 -23.54 -2.54 16.57
C LEU A 195 -23.60 -2.32 15.05
N PRO A 196 -22.85 -3.13 14.27
CA PRO A 196 -22.94 -3.07 12.83
C PRO A 196 -24.29 -3.56 12.32
N GLU A 197 -24.80 -2.90 11.28
CA GLU A 197 -25.99 -3.32 10.54
C GLU A 197 -25.80 -4.75 10.01
N GLY A 198 -26.83 -5.60 10.14
CA GLY A 198 -26.80 -7.01 9.77
C GLY A 198 -26.24 -7.98 10.83
N LEU A 199 -25.57 -7.49 11.88
CA LEU A 199 -25.08 -8.38 12.94
C LEU A 199 -26.21 -8.95 13.80
N ARG A 200 -27.26 -8.15 14.06
CA ARG A 200 -28.45 -8.58 14.83
C ARG A 200 -29.17 -9.74 14.14
N GLU A 201 -29.29 -9.67 12.81
CA GLU A 201 -29.90 -10.71 11.98
C GLU A 201 -29.09 -12.02 12.02
N LEU A 202 -27.76 -11.93 12.07
CA LEU A 202 -26.86 -13.09 12.01
C LEU A 202 -26.71 -13.81 13.35
N LEU A 203 -26.79 -13.09 14.47
CA LEU A 203 -26.58 -13.66 15.80
C LEU A 203 -27.84 -14.26 16.43
N GLU A 204 -29.00 -14.23 15.74
CA GLU A 204 -30.32 -14.62 16.30
C GLU A 204 -30.45 -14.15 17.76
N LEU A 205 -30.06 -12.90 18.03
CA LEU A 205 -30.07 -12.38 19.40
C LEU A 205 -31.52 -12.40 19.87
N ALA A 206 -31.83 -13.43 20.65
CA ALA A 206 -33.14 -13.69 21.21
C ALA A 206 -33.61 -12.45 21.96
N GLU A 207 -34.92 -12.20 21.86
CA GLU A 207 -35.72 -11.23 22.62
C GLU A 207 -35.32 -11.23 24.11
N ALA A 208 -34.27 -10.49 24.44
CA ALA A 208 -33.81 -10.28 25.80
C ALA A 208 -33.98 -8.80 26.08
N GLU A 209 -34.96 -8.52 26.94
CA GLU A 209 -35.40 -7.20 27.38
C GLU A 209 -34.22 -6.25 27.63
N GLY A 210 -34.12 -5.19 26.81
CA GLY A 210 -33.08 -4.14 26.90
C GLY A 210 -32.37 -3.78 25.58
N GLU A 211 -33.07 -3.88 24.43
CA GLU A 211 -32.54 -3.87 23.05
C GLU A 211 -31.73 -2.64 22.57
N ASP A 212 -31.71 -1.53 23.31
CA ASP A 212 -31.13 -0.26 22.84
C ASP A 212 -29.76 0.11 23.43
N ASP A 213 -29.26 -0.66 24.40
CA ASP A 213 -28.04 -0.30 25.15
C ASP A 213 -26.96 -1.40 25.11
N VAL A 214 -26.83 -2.15 24.01
CA VAL A 214 -25.67 -3.04 23.80
C VAL A 214 -24.70 -2.40 22.80
N VAL A 215 -23.40 -2.55 23.03
CA VAL A 215 -22.31 -2.08 22.17
C VAL A 215 -21.23 -3.15 22.00
N CYS A 216 -20.45 -3.04 20.94
CA CYS A 216 -19.27 -3.87 20.70
C CYS A 216 -18.06 -3.24 21.43
N MET A 217 -17.51 -3.90 22.44
CA MET A 217 -16.21 -3.53 23.00
C MET A 217 -15.12 -4.21 22.16
N LEU A 218 -14.32 -3.41 21.46
CA LEU A 218 -13.26 -3.92 20.57
C LEU A 218 -12.12 -4.51 21.42
N LEU A 219 -11.71 -5.72 21.07
CA LEU A 219 -10.57 -6.44 21.66
C LEU A 219 -9.37 -6.44 20.70
N GLU A 220 -9.66 -6.61 19.41
CA GLU A 220 -8.69 -6.53 18.32
C GLU A 220 -8.96 -5.28 17.49
N SER A 221 -7.91 -4.84 16.79
CA SER A 221 -7.96 -3.72 15.88
C SER A 221 -8.96 -4.00 14.74
N LEU A 222 -9.55 -2.93 14.22
CA LEU A 222 -10.52 -2.96 13.14
C LEU A 222 -10.15 -1.91 12.09
N TYR A 223 -10.52 -2.19 10.84
CA TYR A 223 -10.40 -1.23 9.75
C TYR A 223 -10.98 0.13 10.13
N GLY A 224 -10.25 1.20 9.79
CA GLY A 224 -10.71 2.56 10.00
C GLY A 224 -10.42 3.15 11.38
N LEU A 225 -9.95 2.36 12.34
CA LEU A 225 -9.34 2.92 13.55
C LEU A 225 -8.04 3.65 13.17
N LYS A 226 -7.76 4.76 13.86
CA LYS A 226 -6.60 5.60 13.59
C LYS A 226 -5.27 4.90 13.86
N GLN A 227 -5.22 4.01 14.84
CA GLN A 227 -4.03 3.24 15.22
C GLN A 227 -3.91 1.88 14.53
N ALA A 228 -4.88 1.48 13.68
CA ALA A 228 -4.94 0.13 13.12
C ALA A 228 -3.64 -0.30 12.41
N SER A 229 -3.07 0.58 11.59
CA SER A 229 -1.81 0.30 10.88
C SER A 229 -0.64 0.09 11.83
N ARG A 230 -0.57 0.90 12.90
CA ARG A 230 0.49 0.78 13.92
C ARG A 230 0.36 -0.54 14.67
N VAL A 231 -0.84 -0.82 15.18
CA VAL A 231 -1.14 -2.02 15.97
C VAL A 231 -0.82 -3.29 15.16
N TRP A 232 -1.13 -3.28 13.86
CA TRP A 232 -0.68 -4.33 12.94
C TRP A 232 0.86 -4.42 12.85
N ASN A 233 1.54 -3.31 12.56
CA ASN A 233 2.98 -3.28 12.42
C ASN A 233 3.71 -3.79 13.67
N GLU A 234 3.29 -3.37 14.87
CA GLU A 234 3.85 -3.85 16.14
C GLU A 234 3.60 -5.35 16.35
N THR A 235 2.44 -5.85 15.92
CA THR A 235 2.08 -7.27 16.05
C THR A 235 2.96 -8.15 15.17
N ILE A 236 3.14 -7.78 13.90
CA ILE A 236 3.99 -8.54 12.98
C ILE A 236 5.47 -8.36 13.31
N ASP A 237 5.94 -7.17 13.71
CA ASP A 237 7.32 -6.93 14.15
C ASP A 237 7.70 -7.84 15.31
N LYS A 238 6.87 -7.91 16.36
CA LYS A 238 7.08 -8.82 17.50
C LYS A 238 7.19 -10.29 17.06
N HIS A 239 6.37 -10.70 16.08
CA HIS A 239 6.42 -12.06 15.57
C HIS A 239 7.67 -12.34 14.74
N LEU A 240 8.03 -11.45 13.81
CA LEU A 240 9.23 -11.58 12.99
C LEU A 240 10.50 -11.63 13.87
N LYS A 241 10.61 -10.75 14.86
CA LYS A 241 11.72 -10.79 15.85
C LYS A 241 11.78 -12.11 16.61
N SER A 242 10.62 -12.67 16.99
CA SER A 242 10.59 -13.99 17.64
C SER A 242 11.09 -15.13 16.75
N MET A 243 11.06 -14.95 15.42
CA MET A 243 11.62 -15.87 14.43
C MET A 243 13.11 -15.58 14.11
N GLY A 244 13.74 -14.63 14.82
CA GLY A 244 15.11 -14.20 14.62
C GLY A 244 15.32 -13.25 13.44
N LEU A 245 14.26 -12.63 12.92
CA LEU A 245 14.34 -11.58 11.91
C LEU A 245 14.46 -10.22 12.60
N GLU A 246 15.56 -9.51 12.35
CA GLU A 246 15.82 -8.21 12.96
C GLU A 246 15.62 -7.09 11.93
N PRO A 247 14.99 -5.96 12.31
CA PRO A 247 14.83 -4.82 11.41
C PRO A 247 16.19 -4.19 11.08
N ALA A 248 16.36 -3.76 9.83
CA ALA A 248 17.56 -3.11 9.36
C ALA A 248 17.62 -1.66 9.87
N ASP A 249 18.82 -1.20 10.24
CA ASP A 249 19.05 0.18 10.70
C ASP A 249 18.59 1.24 9.69
N ALA A 250 18.67 0.91 8.40
CA ALA A 250 18.31 1.82 7.31
C ALA A 250 16.79 1.91 7.07
N ASP A 251 16.02 0.88 7.40
CA ASP A 251 14.58 0.81 7.16
C ASP A 251 13.92 -0.21 8.11
N PRO A 252 13.06 0.23 9.05
CA PRO A 252 12.42 -0.65 10.03
C PRO A 252 11.41 -1.63 9.42
N CYS A 253 11.09 -1.49 8.13
CA CYS A 253 10.24 -2.42 7.41
C CYS A 253 11.04 -3.49 6.63
N VAL A 254 12.37 -3.44 6.64
CA VAL A 254 13.22 -4.47 6.05
C VAL A 254 13.86 -5.27 7.16
N TYR A 255 13.58 -6.56 7.21
CA TYR A 255 14.12 -7.47 8.20
C TYR A 255 15.16 -8.39 7.57
N THR A 256 16.21 -8.71 8.31
CA THR A 256 17.25 -9.65 7.89
C THR A 256 17.45 -10.75 8.92
N ARG A 257 17.81 -11.94 8.45
CA ARG A 257 18.17 -13.07 9.30
C ARG A 257 19.26 -13.90 8.65
N GLY A 258 20.23 -14.33 9.46
CA GLY A 258 21.34 -15.19 9.01
C GLY A 258 22.35 -14.44 8.14
N GLU A 259 23.36 -15.17 7.68
CA GLU A 259 24.41 -14.66 6.79
C GLU A 259 24.75 -15.71 5.73
N GLY A 260 25.30 -15.26 4.59
CA GLY A 260 25.78 -16.16 3.53
C GLY A 260 24.68 -17.05 2.94
N GLY A 261 24.83 -18.37 3.06
CA GLY A 261 23.92 -19.34 2.44
C GLY A 261 22.51 -19.34 3.02
N ASP A 262 22.36 -18.96 4.29
CA ASP A 262 21.09 -18.96 5.04
C ASP A 262 20.47 -17.56 5.17
N GLU A 263 21.06 -16.57 4.50
CA GLU A 263 20.57 -15.20 4.47
C GLU A 263 19.13 -15.13 3.96
N CYS A 264 18.28 -14.47 4.72
CA CYS A 264 16.91 -14.17 4.36
C CYS A 264 16.60 -12.69 4.60
N ILE A 265 15.92 -12.08 3.64
CA ILE A 265 15.48 -10.69 3.69
C ILE A 265 13.97 -10.67 3.54
N VAL A 266 13.28 -10.03 4.50
CA VAL A 266 11.83 -9.82 4.45
C VAL A 266 11.56 -8.33 4.37
N CYS A 267 11.02 -7.85 3.27
CA CYS A 267 10.57 -6.47 3.14
C CYS A 267 9.04 -6.42 3.31
N LEU A 268 8.59 -5.76 4.37
CA LEU A 268 7.18 -5.60 4.74
C LEU A 268 6.65 -4.26 4.23
N TYR A 269 5.69 -4.29 3.31
CA TYR A 269 4.94 -3.12 2.87
C TYR A 269 3.48 -3.25 3.32
N VAL A 270 3.20 -2.82 4.55
CA VAL A 270 1.88 -2.91 5.18
C VAL A 270 1.39 -4.37 5.23
N ASP A 271 0.56 -4.81 4.29
CA ASP A 271 -0.02 -6.16 4.24
C ASP A 271 0.78 -7.09 3.31
N ASP A 272 1.54 -6.50 2.36
CA ASP A 272 2.39 -7.21 1.40
C ASP A 272 3.78 -7.48 1.97
N MET A 273 4.34 -8.63 1.64
CA MET A 273 5.70 -9.02 1.98
C MET A 273 6.46 -9.54 0.76
N LEU A 274 7.70 -9.09 0.60
CA LEU A 274 8.68 -9.70 -0.27
C LEU A 274 9.67 -10.47 0.59
N ILE A 275 9.78 -11.78 0.35
CA ILE A 275 10.68 -12.65 1.08
C ILE A 275 11.74 -13.15 0.09
N ALA A 276 13.00 -12.87 0.36
CA ALA A 276 14.10 -13.26 -0.49
C ALA A 276 15.15 -14.10 0.23
N SER A 277 15.62 -15.15 -0.43
CA SER A 277 16.74 -15.96 0.02
C SER A 277 17.39 -16.68 -1.16
N ARG A 278 18.62 -17.16 -0.99
CA ARG A 278 19.28 -18.06 -1.95
C ARG A 278 18.61 -19.44 -2.00
N GLN A 279 17.92 -19.82 -0.94
CA GLN A 279 17.33 -21.15 -0.80
C GLN A 279 15.80 -21.05 -0.66
N LYS A 280 15.05 -21.67 -1.58
CA LYS A 280 13.58 -21.75 -1.48
C LYS A 280 13.11 -22.39 -0.17
N ALA A 281 13.89 -23.32 0.38
CA ALA A 281 13.59 -23.94 1.68
C ALA A 281 13.57 -22.92 2.83
N VAL A 282 14.45 -21.90 2.80
CA VAL A 282 14.49 -20.84 3.81
C VAL A 282 13.25 -19.93 3.66
N ILE A 283 12.88 -19.57 2.43
CA ILE A 283 11.66 -18.81 2.14
C ILE A 283 10.43 -19.55 2.66
N ALA A 284 10.32 -20.85 2.35
CA ALA A 284 9.23 -21.70 2.81
C ALA A 284 9.17 -21.79 4.34
N THR A 285 10.32 -21.88 5.02
CA THR A 285 10.39 -21.92 6.49
C THR A 285 9.94 -20.59 7.10
N VAL A 286 10.34 -19.46 6.53
CA VAL A 286 9.88 -18.14 7.00
C VAL A 286 8.38 -17.99 6.77
N LYS A 287 7.87 -18.35 5.59
CA LYS A 287 6.43 -18.32 5.30
C LYS A 287 5.65 -19.21 6.25
N ALA A 288 6.12 -20.43 6.53
CA ALA A 288 5.50 -21.32 7.49
C ALA A 288 5.44 -20.71 8.90
N GLY A 289 6.55 -20.11 9.36
CA GLY A 289 6.59 -19.45 10.68
C GLY A 289 5.66 -18.23 10.76
N ILE A 290 5.54 -17.44 9.70
CA ILE A 290 4.56 -16.33 9.64
C ILE A 290 3.13 -16.90 9.62
N ALA A 291 2.90 -17.98 8.89
CA ALA A 291 1.60 -18.66 8.76
C ALA A 291 1.10 -19.29 10.07
N GLU A 292 1.96 -19.49 11.07
CA GLU A 292 1.55 -19.96 12.40
C GLU A 292 0.61 -18.97 13.11
N LYS A 293 0.72 -17.67 12.81
CA LYS A 293 -0.11 -16.62 13.43
C LYS A 293 -1.01 -15.88 12.45
N PHE A 294 -0.61 -15.79 11.18
CA PHE A 294 -1.29 -14.97 10.20
C PHE A 294 -1.68 -15.78 8.98
N LEU A 295 -2.91 -15.64 8.50
CA LEU A 295 -3.32 -16.27 7.25
C LEU A 295 -2.59 -15.62 6.08
N LEU A 296 -1.63 -16.36 5.49
CA LEU A 296 -0.90 -15.91 4.32
C LEU A 296 -1.59 -16.34 3.03
N LYS A 297 -1.56 -15.44 2.06
CA LYS A 297 -1.93 -15.68 0.68
C LYS A 297 -0.71 -15.46 -0.20
N ASP A 298 -0.32 -16.50 -0.93
CA ASP A 298 0.73 -16.35 -1.94
C ASP A 298 0.23 -15.57 -3.14
N ILE A 299 0.97 -14.51 -3.46
CA ILE A 299 0.81 -13.77 -4.70
C ILE A 299 1.79 -14.43 -5.68
N GLY A 300 1.41 -15.61 -6.14
CA GLY A 300 2.10 -16.25 -7.25
C GLY A 300 1.87 -15.44 -8.52
N ALA A 301 2.95 -15.13 -9.23
CA ALA A 301 2.88 -14.78 -10.64
C ALA A 301 3.65 -15.86 -11.39
N GLU A 302 2.92 -16.78 -12.02
CA GLU A 302 3.55 -17.65 -13.01
C GLU A 302 3.91 -16.76 -14.19
N GLN A 303 5.20 -16.70 -14.51
CA GLN A 303 5.64 -16.00 -15.70
C GLN A 303 5.16 -16.78 -16.94
N VAL A 304 4.06 -16.32 -17.54
CA VAL A 304 3.51 -16.90 -18.77
C VAL A 304 4.26 -16.33 -19.97
N GLY A 305 5.41 -16.92 -20.29
CA GLY A 305 6.25 -16.50 -21.42
C GLY A 305 7.23 -15.37 -21.09
N ALA A 306 7.91 -14.84 -22.12
CA ALA A 306 8.90 -13.79 -21.92
C ALA A 306 8.24 -12.50 -21.40
N THR A 307 8.83 -11.87 -20.38
CA THR A 307 8.38 -10.55 -19.91
C THR A 307 8.76 -9.51 -20.95
N VAL A 308 7.77 -8.88 -21.59
CA VAL A 308 8.02 -7.83 -22.59
C VAL A 308 8.40 -6.52 -21.89
N ILE A 309 9.63 -6.06 -22.12
CA ILE A 309 10.11 -4.75 -21.67
C ILE A 309 10.15 -3.81 -22.88
N CYS A 310 9.37 -2.74 -22.81
CA CYS A 310 9.35 -1.69 -23.84
C CYS A 310 10.53 -0.74 -23.64
N GLU A 311 11.50 -0.76 -24.55
CA GLU A 311 12.71 0.05 -24.50
C GLU A 311 12.74 1.11 -25.61
N ASP A 312 13.17 2.33 -25.28
CA ASP A 312 13.30 3.42 -26.24
C ASP A 312 14.73 3.64 -26.73
N ASN A 313 15.70 2.93 -26.14
CA ASN A 313 17.09 2.97 -26.54
C ASN A 313 17.46 1.78 -27.44
N GLN A 314 17.43 2.01 -28.75
CA GLN A 314 17.81 1.00 -29.76
C GLN A 314 19.24 0.46 -29.57
N GLY A 315 20.16 1.27 -29.04
CA GLY A 315 21.52 0.83 -28.72
C GLY A 315 21.57 -0.17 -27.57
N ALA A 316 20.78 0.06 -26.51
CA ALA A 316 20.64 -0.89 -25.40
C ALA A 316 19.99 -2.20 -25.86
N MET A 317 18.96 -2.12 -26.72
CA MET A 317 18.33 -3.30 -27.32
C MET A 317 19.30 -4.11 -28.19
N ALA A 318 20.11 -3.44 -29.03
CA ALA A 318 21.10 -4.10 -29.88
C ALA A 318 22.18 -4.81 -29.05
N LEU A 319 22.60 -4.19 -27.93
CA LEU A 319 23.55 -4.77 -26.99
C LEU A 319 22.97 -6.03 -26.32
N ALA A 320 21.73 -5.97 -25.85
CA ALA A 320 21.04 -7.09 -25.23
C ALA A 320 20.75 -8.25 -26.20
N LYS A 321 20.41 -7.95 -27.47
CA LYS A 321 20.18 -8.93 -28.54
C LYS A 321 21.47 -9.41 -29.23
N ASN A 322 22.63 -8.97 -28.75
CA ASN A 322 23.95 -9.40 -29.22
C ASN A 322 24.23 -9.09 -30.71
N VAL A 323 23.74 -7.94 -31.20
CA VAL A 323 24.05 -7.43 -32.56
C VAL A 323 25.44 -6.78 -32.54
N GLY A 324 26.49 -7.61 -32.57
CA GLY A 324 27.87 -7.18 -32.77
C GLY A 324 28.52 -6.56 -31.52
N TYR A 325 29.44 -7.30 -30.91
CA TYR A 325 30.35 -6.81 -29.88
C TYR A 325 31.19 -5.64 -30.42
N GLN A 326 30.96 -4.41 -29.95
CA GLN A 326 31.77 -3.24 -30.33
C GLN A 326 32.89 -3.02 -29.31
N ALA A 327 34.13 -2.86 -29.77
CA ALA A 327 35.32 -2.71 -28.92
C ALA A 327 35.27 -1.52 -27.92
N ARG A 328 34.29 -0.62 -28.02
CA ARG A 328 34.04 0.51 -27.10
C ARG A 328 33.21 0.15 -25.86
N THR A 329 32.65 -1.05 -25.75
CA THR A 329 31.83 -1.49 -24.61
C THR A 329 32.59 -2.31 -23.56
N LYS A 330 33.93 -2.31 -23.59
CA LYS A 330 34.78 -3.09 -22.66
C LYS A 330 34.59 -2.76 -21.17
N HIS A 331 33.98 -1.63 -20.83
CA HIS A 331 33.69 -1.20 -19.46
C HIS A 331 32.27 -1.56 -18.99
N ILE A 332 31.51 -2.29 -19.81
CA ILE A 332 30.16 -2.71 -19.48
C ILE A 332 30.25 -3.93 -18.52
N ASP A 333 29.84 -3.69 -17.29
CA ASP A 333 29.93 -4.55 -16.10
C ASP A 333 29.18 -5.90 -16.24
N ILE A 334 29.50 -6.91 -15.41
CA ILE A 334 28.94 -8.28 -15.49
C ILE A 334 27.40 -8.30 -15.48
N ARG A 335 26.76 -7.32 -14.84
CA ARG A 335 25.29 -7.15 -14.79
C ARG A 335 24.62 -6.95 -16.16
N TYR A 336 25.35 -6.52 -17.20
CA TYR A 336 24.79 -6.41 -18.55
C TYR A 336 24.77 -7.76 -19.30
N HIS A 337 25.54 -8.75 -18.84
CA HIS A 337 25.36 -10.12 -19.29
C HIS A 337 24.07 -10.73 -18.77
N PHE A 338 23.57 -10.30 -17.60
CA PHE A 338 22.32 -10.81 -17.03
C PHE A 338 21.12 -10.50 -17.94
N ILE A 339 20.93 -9.25 -18.37
CA ILE A 339 19.80 -8.91 -19.27
C ILE A 339 19.92 -9.67 -20.59
N ARG A 340 21.13 -9.79 -21.14
CA ARG A 340 21.36 -10.59 -22.35
C ARG A 340 21.04 -12.08 -22.12
N GLU A 341 21.44 -12.65 -20.98
CA GLU A 341 21.13 -14.04 -20.61
C GLU A 341 19.62 -14.24 -20.55
N LYS A 342 18.89 -13.32 -19.92
CA LYS A 342 17.43 -13.35 -19.83
C LYS A 342 16.72 -13.19 -21.19
N VAL A 343 17.30 -12.41 -22.10
CA VAL A 343 16.81 -12.33 -23.48
C VAL A 343 17.08 -13.63 -24.25
N VAL A 344 18.25 -14.26 -24.05
CA VAL A 344 18.61 -15.53 -24.71
C VAL A 344 17.80 -16.70 -24.14
N SER A 345 17.51 -16.72 -22.84
CA SER A 345 16.68 -17.75 -22.19
C SER A 345 15.19 -17.57 -22.44
N ASN A 346 14.78 -16.55 -23.19
CA ASN A 346 13.39 -16.20 -23.46
C ASN A 346 12.59 -15.89 -22.18
N GLU A 347 13.27 -15.42 -21.13
CA GLU A 347 12.66 -14.88 -19.92
C GLU A 347 12.31 -13.40 -20.08
N VAL A 348 13.00 -12.67 -20.96
CA VAL A 348 12.73 -11.26 -21.26
C VAL A 348 12.68 -11.05 -22.76
N GLU A 349 11.68 -10.32 -23.25
CA GLU A 349 11.60 -9.86 -24.63
C GLU A 349 11.73 -8.34 -24.66
N LEU A 350 12.60 -7.82 -25.53
CA LEU A 350 12.74 -6.37 -25.71
C LEU A 350 11.98 -5.92 -26.95
N GLU A 351 11.00 -5.04 -26.75
CA GLU A 351 10.24 -4.38 -27.80
C GLU A 351 10.60 -2.89 -27.86
N TYR A 352 10.82 -2.37 -29.07
CA TYR A 352 11.14 -0.95 -29.22
C TYR A 352 9.88 -0.11 -29.07
N VAL A 353 9.94 0.94 -28.23
CA VAL A 353 8.92 1.99 -28.17
C VAL A 353 9.58 3.35 -28.36
N ASP A 354 9.01 4.20 -29.23
CA ASP A 354 9.51 5.58 -29.35
C ASP A 354 9.40 6.33 -28.01
N THR A 355 10.39 7.12 -27.63
CA THR A 355 10.41 7.88 -26.36
C THR A 355 9.12 8.70 -26.14
N LYS A 356 8.51 9.24 -27.21
CA LYS A 356 7.25 10.01 -27.09
C LYS A 356 6.06 9.15 -26.66
N ASN A 357 6.19 7.84 -26.80
CA ASN A 357 5.19 6.82 -26.55
C ASN A 357 5.52 5.95 -25.32
N GLN A 358 6.63 6.22 -24.63
CA GLN A 358 7.05 5.48 -23.45
C GLN A 358 6.10 5.79 -22.29
N LEU A 359 5.14 4.89 -22.06
CA LEU A 359 4.12 5.08 -21.02
C LEU A 359 4.73 5.14 -19.62
N ALA A 360 5.87 4.49 -19.38
CA ALA A 360 6.55 4.55 -18.08
C ALA A 360 6.99 5.99 -17.71
N ASP A 361 7.18 6.88 -18.68
CA ASP A 361 7.71 8.22 -18.45
C ASP A 361 6.77 9.11 -17.64
N PHE A 362 5.45 8.98 -17.80
CA PHE A 362 4.52 9.81 -17.03
C PHE A 362 4.50 9.46 -15.54
N MET A 363 4.94 8.24 -15.18
CA MET A 363 5.06 7.78 -13.80
C MET A 363 6.43 8.05 -13.19
N THR A 364 7.46 8.28 -14.01
CA THR A 364 8.87 8.28 -13.57
C THR A 364 9.60 9.58 -13.82
N LYS A 365 9.08 10.49 -14.67
CA LYS A 365 9.76 11.73 -15.08
C LYS A 365 8.88 12.96 -14.91
N GLY A 366 9.51 14.11 -14.69
CA GLY A 366 8.86 15.42 -14.74
C GLY A 366 8.59 15.84 -16.19
N LEU A 367 7.39 15.59 -16.70
CA LEU A 367 7.02 15.86 -18.09
C LEU A 367 6.31 17.21 -18.28
N SER A 368 6.39 17.76 -19.49
CA SER A 368 5.58 18.92 -19.88
C SER A 368 4.08 18.57 -19.86
N SER A 369 3.19 19.54 -19.59
CA SER A 369 1.74 19.29 -19.53
C SER A 369 1.17 18.67 -20.82
N LYS A 370 1.76 18.99 -21.98
CA LYS A 370 1.34 18.42 -23.28
C LYS A 370 1.69 16.94 -23.37
N THR A 371 2.93 16.58 -23.03
CA THR A 371 3.42 15.19 -23.06
C THR A 371 2.69 14.34 -22.03
N LEU A 372 2.50 14.86 -20.82
CA LEU A 372 1.77 14.18 -19.75
C LEU A 372 0.34 13.83 -20.19
N ARG A 373 -0.41 14.80 -20.74
CA ARG A 373 -1.78 14.56 -21.23
C ARG A 373 -1.83 13.51 -22.35
N TYR A 374 -0.87 13.58 -23.29
CA TYR A 374 -0.79 12.62 -24.38
C TYR A 374 -0.57 11.18 -23.87
N LEU A 375 0.39 10.98 -22.96
CA LEU A 375 0.68 9.66 -22.38
C LEU A 375 -0.47 9.15 -21.50
N MET A 376 -1.11 10.02 -20.72
CA MET A 376 -2.29 9.66 -19.91
C MET A 376 -3.45 9.17 -20.80
N MET A 377 -3.80 9.91 -21.86
CA MET A 377 -4.84 9.50 -22.82
C MET A 377 -4.54 8.13 -23.44
N ARG A 378 -3.28 7.90 -23.81
CA ARG A 378 -2.85 6.65 -24.44
C ARG A 378 -2.79 5.47 -23.46
N SER A 379 -2.52 5.72 -22.18
CA SER A 379 -2.46 4.70 -21.12
C SER A 379 -3.84 4.21 -20.65
N ASN A 380 -4.94 4.79 -21.14
CA ASN A 380 -6.28 4.60 -20.58
C ASN A 380 -6.39 4.95 -19.08
N PHE A 381 -5.40 5.67 -18.53
CA PHE A 381 -5.33 6.05 -17.12
C PHE A 381 -5.64 7.55 -16.97
N GLY A 382 -6.87 7.88 -16.56
CA GLY A 382 -7.32 9.24 -16.29
C GLY A 382 -8.84 9.40 -16.42
N PRO A 383 -9.45 10.43 -15.80
CA PRO A 383 -10.84 10.75 -16.10
C PRO A 383 -10.94 11.02 -17.61
N LYS A 384 -11.94 10.41 -18.27
CA LYS A 384 -12.31 10.75 -19.64
C LYS A 384 -12.74 12.22 -19.65
N LEU A 385 -11.77 13.11 -19.80
CA LEU A 385 -12.03 14.52 -20.04
C LEU A 385 -12.58 14.59 -21.45
N GLU A 386 -13.90 14.49 -21.56
CA GLU A 386 -14.62 14.90 -22.75
C GLU A 386 -14.25 16.37 -22.99
N THR A 387 -13.43 16.60 -24.00
CA THR A 387 -13.19 17.95 -24.49
C THR A 387 -14.47 18.40 -25.17
N SER A 388 -15.25 19.21 -24.47
CA SER A 388 -16.28 20.04 -25.06
C SER A 388 -15.64 20.91 -26.15
N ASN A 389 -16.01 20.68 -27.40
CA ASN A 389 -15.81 21.65 -28.48
C ASN A 389 -16.86 22.77 -28.36
#